data_AF-U5LI47-F1
#
_entry.id   AF-U5LI47-F1
#
_cell.length_a   1.000
_cell.length_b   1.000
_cell.length_c   1.000
_cell.angle_alpha   90.00
_cell.angle_beta   90.00
_cell.angle_gamma   90.00
#
_symmetry.space_group_name_H-M   'P 1'
#
loop_
_entity.id
_entity.type
_entity.pdbx_description
1 polymer ?
#
loop_
_entity_poly.entity_id
_entity_poly.type
_entity_poly.pdbx_seq_one_letter_code
_entity_poly.pdbx_strand_id
1 'polypeptide(L)'
;MEGKRKRKRKKNSRSKVWKYIFITFLVLLIGGGGTLLYFLKIKTYDVADAKVEEIVDQEYDIVLPGEDGEQASTDSESTADSSEGSDGGAASGTSTSAEAGTSSGTAEKAGKQAQAAQNGSKQASPKTQSPATAGNKGAGTEPDAKKDNPVTVASIKQKYQPTFESLESQANERLNSLVSQAVSEYHTKKANDESISVTYFYRKYSEAGHALENSTDGAFQYVYAALEQDLKKNGFSSSHAATFKTKYENAKKARESALLDKAKGAL
;
A
#
# COMPACT_ATOMS: atom_id res chain seq x y z
N MET A 1 4.92 101.59 -6.63
CA MET A 1 5.38 100.75 -5.50
C MET A 1 4.34 99.68 -5.24
N GLU A 2 4.64 98.44 -5.63
CA GLU A 2 3.75 97.27 -5.60
C GLU A 2 3.53 96.72 -4.19
N GLY A 3 2.27 96.69 -3.76
CA GLY A 3 1.83 96.10 -2.49
C GLY A 3 1.32 94.67 -2.65
N LYS A 4 2.05 93.73 -2.05
CA LYS A 4 1.92 92.27 -2.10
C LYS A 4 0.51 91.73 -1.73
N ARG A 5 -0.09 90.94 -2.64
CA ARG A 5 -1.33 90.16 -2.39
C ARG A 5 -1.02 88.86 -1.63
N LYS A 6 -1.56 88.71 -0.40
CA LYS A 6 -1.49 87.47 0.40
C LYS A 6 -2.48 86.42 -0.14
N ARG A 7 -1.98 85.29 -0.66
CA ARG A 7 -2.81 84.11 -1.04
C ARG A 7 -2.98 83.17 0.16
N LYS A 8 -4.21 83.00 0.66
CA LYS A 8 -4.57 81.98 1.66
C LYS A 8 -4.56 80.58 1.02
N ARG A 9 -3.71 79.67 1.50
CA ARG A 9 -3.69 78.26 1.09
C ARG A 9 -4.79 77.48 1.80
N LYS A 10 -5.76 76.96 1.04
CA LYS A 10 -6.85 76.10 1.50
C LYS A 10 -6.30 74.68 1.73
N LYS A 11 -6.17 74.26 2.99
CA LYS A 11 -5.65 72.94 3.38
C LYS A 11 -6.77 71.89 3.18
N ASN A 12 -6.68 71.14 2.07
CA ASN A 12 -7.68 70.16 1.66
C ASN A 12 -7.72 68.92 2.57
N SER A 13 -8.94 68.48 2.92
CA SER A 13 -9.32 67.38 3.84
C SER A 13 -9.02 65.96 3.35
N ARG A 14 -8.02 65.76 2.48
CA ARG A 14 -7.74 64.48 1.80
C ARG A 14 -7.31 63.33 2.73
N SER A 15 -6.89 63.61 3.96
CA SER A 15 -6.48 62.57 4.93
C SER A 15 -7.64 61.80 5.56
N LYS A 16 -8.89 62.27 5.44
CA LYS A 16 -10.07 61.53 5.94
C LYS A 16 -10.51 60.44 4.96
N VAL A 17 -10.48 60.73 3.66
CA VAL A 17 -10.88 59.78 2.61
C VAL A 17 -9.93 58.58 2.54
N TRP A 18 -8.62 58.81 2.69
CA TRP A 18 -7.62 57.72 2.70
C TRP A 18 -7.78 56.75 3.88
N LYS A 19 -8.28 57.23 5.03
CA LYS A 19 -8.58 56.35 6.18
C LYS A 19 -9.72 55.39 5.86
N TYR A 20 -10.75 55.85 5.17
CA TYR A 20 -11.86 54.99 4.76
C TYR A 20 -11.43 53.96 3.72
N ILE A 21 -10.56 54.34 2.76
CA ILE A 21 -10.00 53.40 1.75
C ILE A 21 -9.16 52.30 2.43
N PHE A 22 -8.36 52.64 3.45
CA PHE A 22 -7.59 51.64 4.19
C PHE A 22 -8.47 50.68 4.99
N ILE A 23 -9.57 51.16 5.58
CA ILE A 23 -10.51 50.33 6.33
C ILE A 23 -11.22 49.35 5.38
N THR A 24 -11.71 49.80 4.21
CA THR A 24 -12.34 48.89 3.23
C THR A 24 -11.36 47.88 2.67
N PHE A 25 -10.10 48.26 2.41
CA PHE A 25 -9.07 47.32 1.96
C PHE A 25 -8.74 46.27 3.03
N LEU A 26 -8.70 46.66 4.31
CA LEU A 26 -8.49 45.73 5.42
C LEU A 26 -9.66 44.75 5.57
N VAL A 27 -10.91 45.20 5.43
CA VAL A 27 -12.09 44.33 5.47
C VAL A 27 -12.12 43.37 4.28
N LEU A 28 -11.74 43.83 3.08
CA LEU A 28 -11.58 42.96 1.90
C LEU A 28 -10.44 41.95 2.05
N LEU A 29 -9.34 42.30 2.72
CA LEU A 29 -8.25 41.37 3.02
C LEU A 29 -8.65 40.32 4.05
N ILE A 30 -9.43 40.68 5.08
CA ILE A 30 -9.89 39.73 6.09
C ILE A 30 -10.98 38.82 5.52
N GLY A 31 -11.96 39.37 4.79
CA GLY A 31 -13.02 38.58 4.15
C GLY A 31 -12.52 37.74 2.97
N GLY A 32 -11.69 38.32 2.09
CA GLY A 32 -11.11 37.66 0.93
C GLY A 32 -9.98 36.69 1.29
N GLY A 33 -9.11 37.06 2.22
CA GLY A 33 -8.06 36.18 2.73
C GLY A 33 -8.62 35.01 3.53
N GLY A 34 -9.65 35.24 4.34
CA GLY A 34 -10.35 34.18 5.08
C GLY A 34 -11.02 33.17 4.15
N THR A 35 -11.67 33.64 3.08
CA THR A 35 -12.30 32.77 2.08
C THR A 35 -11.28 32.02 1.23
N LEU A 36 -10.16 32.65 0.83
CA LEU A 36 -9.07 31.93 0.15
C LEU A 36 -8.46 30.84 1.03
N LEU A 37 -8.19 31.13 2.30
CA LEU A 37 -7.63 30.15 3.25
C LEU A 37 -8.61 29.01 3.53
N TYR A 38 -9.91 29.30 3.65
CA TYR A 38 -10.96 28.31 3.83
C TYR A 38 -11.09 27.39 2.60
N PHE A 39 -11.06 27.96 1.40
CA PHE A 39 -11.16 27.19 0.15
C PHE A 39 -9.89 26.37 -0.14
N LEU A 40 -8.71 26.86 0.27
CA LEU A 40 -7.47 26.08 0.19
C LEU A 40 -7.46 24.90 1.18
N LYS A 41 -7.94 25.09 2.42
CA LYS A 41 -7.93 24.05 3.46
C LYS A 41 -8.97 22.95 3.26
N ILE A 42 -10.16 23.26 2.75
CA ILE A 42 -11.20 22.24 2.52
C ILE A 42 -10.83 21.33 1.36
N LYS A 43 -10.28 21.88 0.27
CA LYS A 43 -9.89 21.05 -0.87
C LYS A 43 -8.74 20.10 -0.57
N THR A 44 -7.79 20.48 0.29
CA THR A 44 -6.67 19.58 0.61
C THR A 44 -7.07 18.43 1.53
N TYR A 45 -8.08 18.63 2.40
CA TYR A 45 -8.60 17.56 3.26
C TYR A 45 -9.40 16.53 2.46
N ASP A 46 -10.35 16.98 1.62
CA ASP A 46 -11.14 16.08 0.76
C ASP A 46 -10.26 15.29 -0.21
N VAL A 47 -9.24 15.95 -0.80
CA VAL A 47 -8.36 15.30 -1.78
C VAL A 47 -7.45 14.25 -1.13
N ALA A 48 -7.08 14.39 0.15
CA ALA A 48 -6.28 13.40 0.84
C ALA A 48 -7.08 12.13 1.18
N ASP A 49 -8.41 12.24 1.34
CA ASP A 49 -9.30 11.10 1.52
C ASP A 49 -9.57 10.43 0.16
N ALA A 50 -9.85 11.22 -0.88
CA ALA A 50 -10.07 10.72 -2.24
C ALA A 50 -8.88 9.91 -2.80
N LYS A 51 -7.64 10.32 -2.52
CA LYS A 51 -6.44 9.55 -2.93
C LYS A 51 -6.31 8.22 -2.21
N VAL A 52 -6.72 8.15 -0.95
CA VAL A 52 -6.66 6.90 -0.18
C VAL A 52 -7.73 5.94 -0.71
N GLU A 53 -8.92 6.44 -0.98
CA GLU A 53 -10.00 5.69 -1.63
C GLU A 53 -9.59 5.18 -3.01
N GLU A 54 -8.98 6.02 -3.86
CA GLU A 54 -8.46 5.60 -5.17
C GLU A 54 -7.43 4.46 -5.08
N ILE A 55 -6.56 4.46 -4.07
CA ILE A 55 -5.57 3.38 -3.88
C ILE A 55 -6.25 2.07 -3.46
N VAL A 56 -7.30 2.15 -2.65
CA VAL A 56 -8.03 0.99 -2.10
C VAL A 56 -8.97 0.37 -3.12
N ASP A 57 -9.64 1.20 -3.93
CA ASP A 57 -10.67 0.79 -4.88
C ASP A 57 -10.12 0.28 -6.21
N GLN A 58 -8.81 0.43 -6.46
CA GLN A 58 -8.18 -0.16 -7.64
C GLN A 58 -8.35 -1.67 -7.65
N GLU A 59 -8.85 -2.22 -8.76
CA GLU A 59 -9.04 -3.65 -8.93
C GLU A 59 -7.74 -4.37 -9.33
N TYR A 60 -7.50 -5.58 -8.83
CA TYR A 60 -6.31 -6.35 -9.21
C TYR A 60 -6.40 -6.83 -10.65
N ASP A 61 -5.32 -6.65 -11.42
CA ASP A 61 -5.20 -7.20 -12.76
C ASP A 61 -4.71 -8.65 -12.65
N ILE A 62 -5.64 -9.60 -12.78
CA ILE A 62 -5.38 -11.03 -12.65
C ILE A 62 -5.44 -11.69 -14.03
N VAL A 63 -4.31 -12.22 -14.47
CA VAL A 63 -4.22 -13.01 -15.70
C VAL A 63 -4.03 -14.48 -15.34
N LEU A 64 -5.06 -15.31 -15.55
CA LEU A 64 -5.00 -16.75 -15.33
C LEU A 64 -4.35 -17.47 -16.53
N PRO A 65 -3.52 -18.50 -16.30
CA PRO A 65 -2.93 -19.27 -17.39
C PRO A 65 -3.95 -20.22 -18.03
N GLY A 66 -4.14 -20.11 -19.34
CA GLY A 66 -4.98 -21.03 -20.11
C GLY A 66 -6.44 -20.60 -20.25
N GLU A 67 -6.79 -19.40 -19.81
CA GLU A 67 -7.92 -18.66 -20.37
C GLU A 67 -7.42 -17.95 -21.62
N ASP A 68 -8.12 -18.16 -22.73
CA ASP A 68 -7.72 -17.71 -24.05
C ASP A 68 -7.96 -16.18 -24.17
N GLY A 69 -7.21 -15.37 -23.43
CA GLY A 69 -7.09 -13.92 -23.62
C GLY A 69 -8.32 -13.07 -23.27
N GLU A 70 -9.40 -13.63 -22.74
CA GLU A 70 -10.51 -12.83 -22.23
C GLU A 70 -10.19 -12.41 -20.79
N GLN A 71 -9.78 -11.16 -20.63
CA GLN A 71 -9.42 -10.54 -19.35
C GLN A 71 -10.63 -10.64 -18.43
N ALA A 72 -10.61 -11.58 -17.48
CA ALA A 72 -11.65 -11.73 -16.48
C ALA A 72 -11.50 -10.60 -15.45
N SER A 73 -12.10 -9.44 -15.75
CA SER A 73 -12.41 -8.43 -14.74
C SER A 73 -13.25 -9.12 -13.67
N THR A 74 -12.80 -9.07 -12.43
CA THR A 74 -13.48 -9.68 -11.30
C THR A 74 -14.64 -8.76 -10.91
N ASP A 75 -15.71 -8.74 -11.72
CA ASP A 75 -17.01 -8.19 -11.34
C ASP A 75 -17.61 -9.08 -10.24
N SER A 76 -17.05 -8.99 -9.03
CA SER A 76 -17.66 -9.52 -7.82
C SER A 76 -18.75 -8.54 -7.38
N GLU A 77 -19.89 -8.62 -8.05
CA GLU A 77 -21.15 -8.10 -7.55
C GLU A 77 -21.50 -8.86 -6.26
N SER A 78 -21.16 -8.25 -5.12
CA SER A 78 -21.53 -8.73 -3.80
C SER A 78 -23.04 -8.53 -3.60
N THR A 79 -23.85 -9.47 -4.09
CA THR A 79 -25.25 -9.62 -3.67
C THR A 79 -25.29 -10.23 -2.28
N ALA A 80 -25.23 -9.37 -1.26
CA ALA A 80 -25.65 -9.71 0.09
C ALA A 80 -27.14 -9.35 0.23
N ASP A 81 -28.00 -10.33 -0.09
CA ASP A 81 -29.42 -10.31 0.24
C ASP A 81 -29.76 -11.47 1.19
N SER A 82 -30.71 -11.17 2.09
CA SER A 82 -31.47 -12.06 2.97
C SER A 82 -30.84 -12.53 4.29
N SER A 83 -31.23 -11.89 5.41
CA SER A 83 -32.24 -12.47 6.32
C SER A 83 -32.54 -11.56 7.52
N GLU A 84 -33.75 -10.98 7.55
CA GLU A 84 -34.44 -10.52 8.76
C GLU A 84 -34.70 -11.69 9.72
N GLY A 85 -34.80 -11.41 11.04
CA GLY A 85 -35.31 -12.39 12.00
C GLY A 85 -35.03 -12.16 13.49
N SER A 86 -35.70 -11.17 14.09
CA SER A 86 -36.38 -11.27 15.39
C SER A 86 -35.62 -11.35 16.74
N ASP A 87 -35.75 -10.24 17.49
CA ASP A 87 -36.27 -10.12 18.87
C ASP A 87 -35.34 -10.26 20.12
N GLY A 88 -35.41 -9.22 20.97
CA GLY A 88 -35.56 -9.39 22.42
C GLY A 88 -34.37 -9.12 23.36
N GLY A 89 -34.30 -7.92 23.96
CA GLY A 89 -34.22 -7.84 25.44
C GLY A 89 -32.93 -7.36 26.14
N ALA A 90 -32.91 -6.06 26.46
CA ALA A 90 -32.65 -5.45 27.79
C ALA A 90 -31.29 -5.59 28.53
N ALA A 91 -30.57 -4.46 28.55
CA ALA A 91 -30.24 -3.60 29.71
C ALA A 91 -29.23 -4.02 30.82
N SER A 92 -28.45 -2.98 31.20
CA SER A 92 -27.67 -2.78 32.44
C SER A 92 -26.22 -3.31 32.42
N GLY A 93 -25.17 -2.59 32.81
CA GLY A 93 -24.93 -1.26 33.40
C GLY A 93 -23.41 -1.13 33.66
N THR A 94 -22.77 -0.01 33.32
CA THR A 94 -22.16 0.98 34.26
C THR A 94 -21.01 0.50 35.18
N SER A 95 -19.94 1.32 35.22
CA SER A 95 -18.82 1.47 36.20
C SER A 95 -17.47 0.93 35.69
N THR A 96 -16.40 1.70 35.43
CA THR A 96 -15.62 2.74 36.17
C THR A 96 -14.55 2.15 37.11
N SER A 97 -13.33 2.71 37.02
CA SER A 97 -12.15 2.62 37.91
C SER A 97 -11.34 1.31 37.88
N ALA A 98 -10.06 1.24 38.22
CA ALA A 98 -8.90 2.13 38.31
C ALA A 98 -7.74 1.22 38.78
N GLU A 99 -6.51 1.61 38.46
CA GLU A 99 -5.20 1.28 39.07
C GLU A 99 -4.98 0.05 39.97
N ALA A 100 -3.93 -0.73 39.64
CA ALA A 100 -2.76 -1.09 40.48
C ALA A 100 -2.04 -2.26 39.78
N GLY A 101 -0.77 -2.19 39.40
CA GLY A 101 0.36 -2.15 40.32
C GLY A 101 0.82 -3.58 40.63
N THR A 102 1.81 -4.10 39.90
CA THR A 102 2.64 -5.23 40.38
C THR A 102 4.06 -5.07 39.85
N SER A 103 4.96 -4.99 40.82
CA SER A 103 6.40 -4.82 40.71
C SER A 103 7.16 -6.14 40.91
N SER A 104 8.38 -6.17 40.36
CA SER A 104 9.49 -7.12 40.62
C SER A 104 9.32 -8.51 40.00
N GLY A 105 10.29 -9.11 39.32
CA GLY A 105 11.73 -8.84 39.19
C GLY A 105 12.43 -10.20 39.25
N THR A 106 13.42 -10.48 38.39
CA THR A 106 14.62 -11.31 38.66
C THR A 106 15.54 -11.37 37.43
N ALA A 107 16.71 -10.73 37.62
CA ALA A 107 18.07 -11.11 37.27
C ALA A 107 18.44 -11.88 35.98
N GLU A 108 19.33 -11.21 35.23
CA GLU A 108 20.67 -11.67 34.81
C GLU A 108 20.86 -13.05 34.17
N LYS A 109 21.33 -13.05 32.92
CA LYS A 109 22.65 -13.66 32.65
C LYS A 109 23.33 -13.04 31.43
N ALA A 110 24.50 -12.45 31.70
CA ALA A 110 25.51 -12.09 30.72
C ALA A 110 26.24 -13.35 30.21
N GLY A 111 26.62 -13.34 28.94
CA GLY A 111 27.46 -14.37 28.32
C GLY A 111 27.95 -13.93 26.94
N LYS A 112 29.08 -13.21 26.92
CA LYS A 112 29.80 -12.78 25.72
C LYS A 112 30.62 -13.94 25.10
N GLN A 113 30.81 -13.82 23.78
CA GLN A 113 32.04 -14.04 23.00
C GLN A 113 32.35 -15.43 22.42
N ALA A 114 32.34 -15.50 21.08
CA ALA A 114 33.31 -16.22 20.23
C ALA A 114 33.23 -15.60 18.82
N GLN A 115 34.09 -14.62 18.49
CA GLN A 115 35.30 -14.79 17.66
C GLN A 115 35.08 -15.61 16.39
N ALA A 116 34.86 -14.87 15.29
CA ALA A 116 34.89 -15.35 13.92
C ALA A 116 36.33 -15.69 13.51
N ALA A 117 36.57 -16.96 13.17
CA ALA A 117 37.75 -17.40 12.47
C ALA A 117 37.54 -17.22 10.96
N GLN A 118 38.33 -16.32 10.36
CA GLN A 118 38.59 -16.33 8.93
C GLN A 118 39.36 -17.60 8.59
N ASN A 119 38.83 -18.42 7.68
CA ASN A 119 39.61 -19.46 7.05
C ASN A 119 39.32 -19.48 5.55
N GLY A 120 40.39 -19.31 4.76
CA GLY A 120 40.35 -19.15 3.33
C GLY A 120 40.10 -20.46 2.60
N SER A 121 39.27 -20.41 1.56
CA SER A 121 39.15 -21.45 0.56
C SER A 121 39.76 -20.96 -0.75
N LYS A 122 40.94 -21.51 -1.05
CA LYS A 122 41.65 -21.43 -2.33
C LYS A 122 40.72 -21.86 -3.48
N GLN A 123 40.44 -20.93 -4.37
CA GLN A 123 39.86 -21.17 -5.67
C GLN A 123 40.94 -21.76 -6.59
N ALA A 124 40.89 -23.07 -6.78
CA ALA A 124 41.69 -23.79 -7.76
C ALA A 124 40.79 -24.19 -8.94
N SER A 125 41.03 -23.55 -10.08
CA SER A 125 40.44 -23.89 -11.38
C SER A 125 40.94 -25.25 -11.88
N PRO A 126 40.09 -26.12 -12.44
CA PRO A 126 40.52 -27.16 -13.35
C PRO A 126 40.32 -26.71 -14.81
N LYS A 127 41.45 -26.56 -15.51
CA LYS A 127 41.58 -26.57 -16.96
C LYS A 127 41.64 -28.04 -17.40
N THR A 128 40.69 -28.54 -18.19
CA THR A 128 40.83 -29.82 -18.93
C THR A 128 39.86 -29.78 -20.12
N GLN A 129 40.34 -29.34 -21.28
CA GLN A 129 40.72 -30.15 -22.44
C GLN A 129 39.54 -30.75 -23.21
N SER A 130 39.36 -30.15 -24.39
CA SER A 130 38.66 -30.68 -25.55
C SER A 130 39.40 -31.89 -26.12
N PRO A 131 38.67 -32.93 -26.55
CA PRO A 131 39.05 -33.68 -27.73
C PRO A 131 37.97 -33.56 -28.81
N ALA A 132 38.40 -33.08 -29.97
CA ALA A 132 37.71 -33.29 -31.22
C ALA A 132 37.64 -34.80 -31.52
N THR A 133 36.47 -35.30 -31.91
CA THR A 133 36.36 -36.55 -32.67
C THR A 133 35.22 -36.40 -33.68
N ALA A 134 35.57 -36.79 -34.89
CA ALA A 134 34.84 -36.64 -36.13
C ALA A 134 33.58 -37.53 -36.21
N GLY A 135 32.59 -37.00 -36.95
CA GLY A 135 31.73 -37.70 -37.89
C GLY A 135 31.09 -39.03 -37.47
N ASN A 136 29.76 -39.01 -37.32
CA ASN A 136 28.98 -40.05 -37.97
C ASN A 136 27.68 -39.51 -38.57
N LYS A 137 27.57 -39.71 -39.88
CA LYS A 137 26.45 -39.38 -40.76
C LYS A 137 25.57 -40.63 -40.80
N GLY A 138 24.47 -40.63 -40.05
CA GLY A 138 23.49 -41.71 -40.01
C GLY A 138 22.09 -41.12 -40.15
N ALA A 139 21.65 -40.98 -41.39
CA ALA A 139 20.27 -40.66 -41.73
C ALA A 139 19.37 -41.83 -41.31
N GLY A 140 18.50 -41.56 -40.34
CA GLY A 140 17.38 -42.40 -39.96
C GLY A 140 16.21 -41.48 -39.65
N THR A 141 15.51 -41.07 -40.70
CA THR A 141 14.28 -40.29 -40.63
C THR A 141 13.17 -41.23 -40.15
N GLU A 142 13.07 -41.42 -38.83
CA GLU A 142 11.84 -41.92 -38.21
C GLU A 142 10.85 -40.75 -38.09
N PRO A 143 9.54 -40.99 -38.25
CA PRO A 143 8.54 -39.95 -38.19
C PRO A 143 8.49 -39.37 -36.78
N ASP A 144 8.65 -38.05 -36.68
CA ASP A 144 8.44 -37.22 -35.48
C ASP A 144 7.03 -37.47 -34.91
N ALA A 145 6.89 -38.52 -34.12
CA ALA A 145 5.78 -38.67 -33.21
C ALA A 145 5.96 -37.58 -32.15
N LYS A 146 5.19 -36.49 -32.29
CA LYS A 146 4.98 -35.46 -31.26
C LYS A 146 4.86 -36.16 -29.91
N LYS A 147 5.94 -36.15 -29.13
CA LYS A 147 5.90 -36.52 -27.72
C LYS A 147 5.16 -35.39 -27.04
N ASP A 148 3.86 -35.57 -26.86
CA ASP A 148 3.09 -34.80 -25.90
C ASP A 148 3.74 -35.05 -24.54
N ASN A 149 4.57 -34.10 -24.10
CA ASN A 149 5.20 -34.19 -22.78
C ASN A 149 4.07 -34.25 -21.74
N PRO A 150 4.04 -35.29 -20.88
CA PRO A 150 2.96 -35.46 -19.93
C PRO A 150 2.89 -34.24 -19.01
N VAL A 151 1.68 -33.74 -18.76
CA VAL A 151 1.47 -32.65 -17.81
C VAL A 151 1.96 -33.10 -16.44
N THR A 152 2.84 -32.31 -15.83
CA THR A 152 3.38 -32.57 -14.49
C THR A 152 2.92 -31.53 -13.48
N VAL A 153 2.90 -31.87 -12.19
CA VAL A 153 2.63 -30.91 -11.10
C VAL A 153 3.53 -29.67 -11.21
N ALA A 154 4.81 -29.85 -11.50
CA ALA A 154 5.76 -28.74 -11.64
C ALA A 154 5.37 -27.83 -12.81
N SER A 155 5.01 -28.40 -13.97
CA SER A 155 4.59 -27.62 -15.13
C SER A 155 3.30 -26.83 -14.87
N ILE A 156 2.34 -27.38 -14.12
CA ILE A 156 1.12 -26.65 -13.74
C ILE A 156 1.47 -25.49 -12.83
N LYS A 157 2.21 -25.73 -11.73
CA LYS A 157 2.62 -24.67 -10.80
C LYS A 157 3.38 -23.54 -11.49
N GLN A 158 4.28 -23.88 -12.41
CA GLN A 158 5.08 -22.92 -13.15
C GLN A 158 4.22 -21.98 -14.02
N LYS A 159 3.07 -22.46 -14.53
CA LYS A 159 2.13 -21.62 -15.29
C LYS A 159 1.48 -20.53 -14.44
N TYR A 160 1.17 -20.83 -13.17
CA TYR A 160 0.52 -19.89 -12.25
C TYR A 160 1.50 -18.96 -11.53
N GLN A 161 2.78 -19.32 -11.49
CA GLN A 161 3.78 -18.56 -10.75
C GLN A 161 3.86 -17.07 -11.17
N PRO A 162 3.86 -16.71 -12.46
CA PRO A 162 3.84 -15.30 -12.87
C PRO A 162 2.61 -14.53 -12.37
N THR A 163 1.43 -15.17 -12.31
CA THR A 163 0.20 -14.54 -11.80
C THR A 163 0.31 -14.21 -10.32
N PHE A 164 0.86 -15.13 -9.52
CA PHE A 164 1.11 -14.86 -8.09
C PHE A 164 2.18 -13.78 -7.88
N GLU A 165 3.25 -13.78 -8.67
CA GLU A 165 4.30 -12.75 -8.61
C GLU A 165 3.75 -11.37 -9.00
N SER A 166 2.89 -11.30 -10.02
CA SER A 166 2.18 -10.07 -10.40
C SER A 166 1.29 -9.56 -9.27
N LEU A 167 0.48 -10.44 -8.67
CA LEU A 167 -0.39 -10.10 -7.55
C LEU A 167 0.40 -9.56 -6.36
N GLU A 168 1.52 -10.20 -6.02
CA GLU A 168 2.41 -9.74 -4.95
C GLU A 168 2.99 -8.35 -5.26
N SER A 169 3.42 -8.08 -6.50
CA SER A 169 3.90 -6.75 -6.92
C SER A 169 2.83 -5.69 -6.79
N GLN A 170 1.62 -5.94 -7.32
CA GLN A 170 0.51 -5.00 -7.26
C GLN A 170 0.13 -4.66 -5.81
N ALA A 171 0.06 -5.68 -4.94
CA ALA A 171 -0.24 -5.46 -3.53
C ALA A 171 0.88 -4.67 -2.82
N ASN A 172 2.15 -4.94 -3.13
CA ASN A 172 3.28 -4.16 -2.63
C ASN A 172 3.21 -2.69 -3.07
N GLU A 173 2.90 -2.43 -4.34
CA GLU A 173 2.83 -1.09 -4.91
C GLU A 173 1.71 -0.25 -4.29
N ARG A 174 0.51 -0.82 -4.15
CA ARG A 174 -0.64 -0.14 -3.53
C ARG A 174 -0.38 0.18 -2.08
N LEU A 175 0.17 -0.77 -1.35
CA LEU A 175 0.45 -0.60 0.07
C LEU A 175 1.59 0.40 0.30
N ASN A 176 2.61 0.41 -0.57
CA ASN A 176 3.63 1.46 -0.58
C ASN A 176 3.06 2.85 -0.90
N SER A 177 2.10 2.92 -1.82
CA SER A 177 1.41 4.17 -2.16
C SER A 177 0.60 4.68 -0.96
N LEU A 178 -0.13 3.81 -0.27
CA LEU A 178 -0.89 4.14 0.93
C LEU A 178 0.00 4.71 2.04
N VAL A 179 1.13 4.06 2.33
CA VAL A 179 2.11 4.55 3.32
C VAL A 179 2.73 5.88 2.87
N SER A 180 3.05 6.02 1.59
CA SER A 180 3.64 7.27 1.08
C SER A 180 2.65 8.43 1.20
N GLN A 181 1.36 8.19 0.97
CA GLN A 181 0.30 9.16 1.17
C GLN A 181 0.17 9.54 2.66
N ALA A 182 0.23 8.58 3.58
CA ALA A 182 0.23 8.83 5.03
C ALA A 182 1.40 9.71 5.48
N VAL A 183 2.61 9.38 5.03
CA VAL A 183 3.84 10.13 5.33
C VAL A 183 3.76 11.54 4.75
N SER A 184 3.31 11.68 3.51
CA SER A 184 3.12 12.99 2.88
C SER A 184 2.12 13.85 3.65
N GLU A 185 0.95 13.30 4.02
CA GLU A 185 -0.06 14.02 4.79
C GLU A 185 0.50 14.48 6.14
N TYR A 186 1.23 13.62 6.86
CA TYR A 186 1.89 13.98 8.11
C TYR A 186 2.87 15.14 7.93
N HIS A 187 3.76 15.08 6.93
CA HIS A 187 4.72 16.15 6.68
C HIS A 187 4.06 17.46 6.28
N THR A 188 3.02 17.43 5.44
CA THR A 188 2.27 18.64 5.06
C THR A 188 1.60 19.28 6.26
N LYS A 189 0.98 18.50 7.15
CA LYS A 189 0.37 19.02 8.38
C LYS A 189 1.40 19.64 9.30
N LYS A 190 2.54 18.98 9.47
CA LYS A 190 3.67 19.49 10.27
C LYS A 190 4.21 20.81 9.71
N ALA A 191 4.36 20.92 8.39
CA ALA A 191 4.85 22.13 7.73
C ALA A 191 3.88 23.33 7.81
N ASN A 192 2.59 23.05 7.96
CA ASN A 192 1.53 24.06 8.07
C ASN A 192 1.16 24.41 9.53
N ASP A 193 1.94 23.94 10.51
CA ASP A 193 1.64 24.05 11.95
C ASP A 193 0.23 23.55 12.32
N GLU A 194 -0.26 22.51 11.64
CA GLU A 194 -1.52 21.87 11.96
C GLU A 194 -1.38 20.87 13.11
N SER A 195 -2.39 20.77 13.97
CA SER A 195 -2.43 19.74 14.99
C SER A 195 -2.51 18.34 14.37
N ILE A 196 -1.53 17.50 14.66
CA ILE A 196 -1.47 16.12 14.17
C ILE A 196 -2.17 15.21 15.18
N SER A 197 -3.31 14.65 14.78
CA SER A 197 -4.04 13.67 15.59
C SER A 197 -3.62 12.25 15.23
N VAL A 198 -2.90 11.58 16.15
CA VAL A 198 -2.48 10.18 15.98
C VAL A 198 -3.68 9.26 15.77
N THR A 199 -4.77 9.46 16.52
CA THR A 199 -6.00 8.67 16.38
C THR A 199 -6.64 8.81 15.01
N TYR A 200 -6.61 10.00 14.42
CA TYR A 200 -7.13 10.25 13.07
C TYR A 200 -6.30 9.49 12.02
N PHE A 201 -4.97 9.62 12.06
CA PHE A 201 -4.09 8.90 11.14
C PHE A 201 -4.21 7.39 11.29
N TYR A 202 -4.24 6.90 12.52
CA TYR A 202 -4.42 5.47 12.78
C TYR A 202 -5.70 4.97 12.13
N ARG A 203 -6.87 5.54 12.49
CA ARG A 203 -8.16 5.09 11.96
C ARG A 203 -8.19 5.10 10.43
N LYS A 204 -7.85 6.24 9.82
CA LYS A 204 -7.89 6.43 8.36
C LYS A 204 -7.01 5.41 7.63
N TYR A 205 -5.74 5.30 8.01
CA TYR A 205 -4.79 4.46 7.28
C TYR A 205 -4.86 2.99 7.70
N SER A 206 -5.34 2.66 8.90
CA SER A 206 -5.61 1.26 9.29
C SER A 206 -6.81 0.71 8.53
N GLU A 207 -7.91 1.48 8.42
CA GLU A 207 -9.09 1.05 7.68
C GLU A 207 -8.76 0.83 6.20
N ALA A 208 -8.07 1.78 5.58
CA ALA A 208 -7.59 1.64 4.20
C ALA A 208 -6.64 0.45 4.02
N GLY A 209 -5.73 0.22 4.97
CA GLY A 209 -4.82 -0.93 4.96
C GLY A 209 -5.57 -2.26 5.06
N HIS A 210 -6.58 -2.35 5.92
CA HIS A 210 -7.43 -3.54 6.04
C HIS A 210 -8.25 -3.80 4.78
N ALA A 211 -8.81 -2.76 4.16
CA ALA A 211 -9.55 -2.89 2.91
C ALA A 211 -8.65 -3.42 1.78
N LEU A 212 -7.44 -2.86 1.64
CA LEU A 212 -6.46 -3.32 0.65
C LEU A 212 -6.02 -4.77 0.90
N GLU A 213 -5.81 -5.14 2.16
CA GLU A 213 -5.46 -6.52 2.53
C GLU A 213 -6.59 -7.49 2.22
N ASN A 214 -7.84 -7.14 2.52
CA ASN A 214 -9.00 -7.97 2.19
C ASN A 214 -9.15 -8.17 0.68
N SER A 215 -8.92 -7.12 -0.10
CA SER A 215 -8.92 -7.19 -1.57
C SER A 215 -7.78 -8.09 -2.09
N THR A 216 -6.58 -7.97 -1.50
CA THR A 216 -5.44 -8.84 -1.81
C THR A 216 -5.74 -10.30 -1.49
N ASP A 217 -6.33 -10.56 -0.31
CA ASP A 217 -6.72 -11.90 0.13
C ASP A 217 -7.73 -12.50 -0.86
N GLY A 218 -8.73 -11.73 -1.28
CA GLY A 218 -9.72 -12.14 -2.29
C GLY A 218 -9.08 -12.53 -3.62
N ALA A 219 -8.23 -11.65 -4.18
CA ALA A 219 -7.49 -11.91 -5.41
C ALA A 219 -6.58 -13.14 -5.30
N PHE A 220 -5.89 -13.31 -4.16
CA PHE A 220 -5.07 -14.48 -3.90
C PHE A 220 -5.90 -15.77 -3.89
N GLN A 221 -7.03 -15.78 -3.18
CA GLN A 221 -7.89 -16.97 -3.11
C GLN A 221 -8.45 -17.33 -4.48
N TYR A 222 -8.79 -16.35 -5.31
CA TYR A 222 -9.23 -16.57 -6.68
C TYR A 222 -8.18 -17.32 -7.52
N VAL A 223 -6.94 -16.82 -7.56
CA VAL A 223 -5.83 -17.48 -8.30
C VAL A 223 -5.48 -18.84 -7.68
N TYR A 224 -5.52 -18.96 -6.35
CA TYR A 224 -5.25 -20.20 -5.63
C TYR A 224 -6.27 -21.29 -5.96
N ALA A 225 -7.57 -20.96 -5.99
CA ALA A 225 -8.63 -21.87 -6.35
C ALA A 225 -8.48 -22.37 -7.80
N ALA A 226 -8.12 -21.48 -8.74
CA ALA A 226 -7.84 -21.86 -10.12
C ALA A 226 -6.68 -22.86 -10.23
N LEU A 227 -5.57 -22.63 -9.51
CA LEU A 227 -4.46 -23.58 -9.44
C LEU A 227 -4.91 -24.93 -8.86
N GLU A 228 -5.67 -24.93 -7.78
CA GLU A 228 -6.19 -26.18 -7.20
C GLU A 228 -7.08 -26.95 -8.18
N GLN A 229 -7.91 -26.24 -8.93
CA GLN A 229 -8.77 -26.81 -9.95
C GLN A 229 -7.97 -27.42 -11.11
N ASP A 230 -6.94 -26.73 -11.62
CA ASP A 230 -6.10 -27.26 -12.70
C ASP A 230 -5.29 -28.49 -12.24
N LEU A 231 -4.82 -28.50 -10.99
CA LEU A 231 -4.20 -29.69 -10.40
C LEU A 231 -5.18 -30.87 -10.36
N LYS A 232 -6.41 -30.68 -9.86
CA LYS A 232 -7.45 -31.73 -9.81
C LYS A 232 -7.80 -32.24 -11.20
N LYS A 233 -7.97 -31.34 -12.17
CA LYS A 233 -8.31 -31.65 -13.57
C LYS A 233 -7.27 -32.58 -14.22
N ASN A 234 -6.00 -32.44 -13.83
CA ASN A 234 -4.89 -33.25 -14.32
C ASN A 234 -4.58 -34.46 -13.41
N GLY A 235 -5.47 -34.82 -12.48
CA GLY A 235 -5.33 -36.00 -11.63
C GLY A 235 -4.37 -35.84 -10.44
N PHE A 236 -3.98 -34.61 -10.12
CA PHE A 236 -3.10 -34.31 -8.98
C PHE A 236 -3.89 -33.83 -7.76
N SER A 237 -3.29 -33.98 -6.56
CA SER A 237 -3.86 -33.47 -5.31
C SER A 237 -3.71 -31.95 -5.20
N SER A 238 -4.76 -31.26 -4.73
CA SER A 238 -4.71 -29.82 -4.40
C SER A 238 -3.70 -29.48 -3.31
N SER A 239 -3.34 -30.44 -2.46
CA SER A 239 -2.29 -30.24 -1.45
C SER A 239 -0.95 -29.83 -2.06
N HIS A 240 -0.71 -30.10 -3.35
CA HIS A 240 0.46 -29.58 -4.04
C HIS A 240 0.48 -28.05 -4.12
N ALA A 241 -0.66 -27.35 -4.06
CA ALA A 241 -0.73 -25.89 -4.05
C ALA A 241 -0.33 -25.27 -2.70
N ALA A 242 -0.29 -26.04 -1.61
CA ALA A 242 -0.06 -25.53 -0.24
C ALA A 242 1.15 -24.59 -0.10
N THR A 243 2.23 -24.83 -0.86
CA THR A 243 3.42 -23.98 -0.85
C THR A 243 3.14 -22.53 -1.26
N PHE A 244 2.15 -22.28 -2.14
CA PHE A 244 1.77 -20.92 -2.53
C PHE A 244 1.08 -20.19 -1.38
N LYS A 245 0.16 -20.86 -0.67
CA LYS A 245 -0.49 -20.31 0.52
C LYS A 245 0.52 -19.98 1.61
N THR A 246 1.46 -20.89 1.90
CA THR A 246 2.51 -20.61 2.88
C THR A 246 3.38 -19.41 2.48
N LYS A 247 3.77 -19.30 1.21
CA LYS A 247 4.53 -18.14 0.72
C LYS A 247 3.75 -16.84 0.87
N TYR A 248 2.47 -16.85 0.52
CA TYR A 248 1.57 -15.71 0.65
C TYR A 248 1.49 -15.21 2.09
N GLU A 249 1.20 -16.10 3.04
CA GLU A 249 1.10 -15.73 4.46
C GLU A 249 2.41 -15.19 5.03
N ASN A 250 3.54 -15.73 4.57
CA ASN A 250 4.86 -15.23 4.97
C ASN A 250 5.14 -13.85 4.36
N ALA A 251 4.81 -13.63 3.09
CA ALA A 251 4.95 -12.35 2.42
C ALA A 251 4.06 -11.28 3.08
N LYS A 252 2.81 -11.60 3.41
CA LYS A 252 1.89 -10.74 4.18
C LYS A 252 2.52 -10.22 5.47
N LYS A 253 3.04 -11.11 6.30
CA LYS A 253 3.73 -10.75 7.56
C LYS A 253 4.99 -9.92 7.33
N ALA A 254 5.78 -10.29 6.33
CA ALA A 254 7.01 -9.55 6.00
C ALA A 254 6.71 -8.12 5.55
N ARG A 255 5.66 -7.94 4.74
CA ARG A 255 5.18 -6.63 4.28
C ARG A 255 4.72 -5.78 5.46
N GLU A 256 3.88 -6.32 6.33
CA GLU A 256 3.41 -5.62 7.53
C GLU A 256 4.57 -5.06 8.36
N SER A 257 5.58 -5.89 8.64
CA SER A 257 6.78 -5.46 9.36
C SER A 257 7.54 -4.36 8.61
N ALA A 258 7.78 -4.54 7.31
CA ALA A 258 8.54 -3.58 6.50
C ALA A 258 7.86 -2.20 6.43
N LEU A 259 6.53 -2.17 6.39
CA LEU A 259 5.75 -0.93 6.33
C LEU A 259 5.74 -0.20 7.66
N LEU A 260 5.61 -0.93 8.76
CA LEU A 260 5.73 -0.38 10.11
C LEU A 260 7.10 0.28 10.30
N ASP A 261 8.16 -0.37 9.84
CA ASP A 261 9.52 0.19 9.90
C ASP A 261 9.66 1.43 9.02
N LYS A 262 9.12 1.40 7.78
CA LYS A 262 9.11 2.54 6.88
C LYS A 262 8.35 3.74 7.45
N ALA A 263 7.18 3.49 8.04
CA ALA A 263 6.38 4.53 8.69
C ALA A 263 7.11 5.14 9.88
N LYS A 264 7.69 4.31 10.77
CA LYS A 264 8.48 4.80 11.92
C LYS A 264 9.69 5.62 11.50
N GLY A 265 10.39 5.21 10.44
CA GLY A 265 11.57 5.91 9.93
C GLY A 265 11.24 7.26 9.27
N ALA A 266 9.98 7.50 8.91
CA ALA A 266 9.55 8.72 8.23
C ALA A 266 8.97 9.80 9.16
N LEU A 267 8.66 9.47 10.42
CA LEU A 267 8.03 10.38 11.40
C LEU A 267 9.03 11.27 12.13
#